data_AF-A0A8T5BY46-F1
#
_entry.id   AF-A0A8T5BY46-F1
#
_cell.length_a   1.000
_cell.length_b   1.000
_cell.length_c   1.000
_cell.angle_alpha   90.00
_cell.angle_beta   90.00
_cell.angle_gamma   90.00
#
_symmetry.space_group_name_H-M   'P 1'
#
loop_
_entity.id
_entity.type
_entity.pdbx_description
1 polymer ?
#
loop_
_entity_poly.entity_id
_entity_poly.type
_entity_poly.pdbx_seq_one_letter_code
_entity_poly.pdbx_strand_id
1 'polypeptide(L)'
;SIKEDLLIELLRALESINIKRLKIRFMVSMGMSEYVYVTLGKIGEVKLKSKMFGGGVITDSGEVMLVVGDEKGEITAIWSDHPGLAWLAKDYFNYLWKEPEY
;
A
#
# COMPACT_ATOMS: atom_id res chain seq x y z
N SER A 1 7.13 9.19 -10.37
CA SER A 1 5.68 9.49 -10.27
C SER A 1 4.93 8.22 -10.58
N ILE A 2 3.98 7.78 -9.75
CA ILE A 2 3.04 6.73 -10.15
C ILE A 2 2.33 7.26 -11.39
N LYS A 3 2.44 6.55 -12.52
CA LYS A 3 1.71 6.93 -13.73
C LYS A 3 0.21 6.85 -13.40
N GLU A 4 -0.55 7.89 -13.74
CA GLU A 4 -1.99 7.95 -13.46
C GLU A 4 -2.75 6.71 -13.98
N ASP A 5 -2.26 6.12 -15.08
CA ASP A 5 -2.75 4.85 -15.63
C ASP A 5 -2.71 3.70 -14.61
N LEU A 6 -1.65 3.58 -13.82
CA LEU A 6 -1.51 2.54 -12.80
C LEU A 6 -2.53 2.74 -11.66
N LEU A 7 -2.83 3.99 -11.32
CA LEU A 7 -3.87 4.31 -10.34
C LEU A 7 -5.24 3.87 -10.87
N ILE A 8 -5.54 4.14 -12.14
CA ILE A 8 -6.80 3.72 -12.77
C ILE A 8 -6.91 2.19 -12.81
N GLU A 9 -5.83 1.48 -13.16
CA GLU A 9 -5.79 0.02 -13.16
C GLU A 9 -6.01 -0.57 -11.76
N LEU A 10 -5.36 -0.01 -10.73
CA LEU A 10 -5.57 -0.40 -9.35
C LEU A 10 -7.04 -0.20 -8.94
N LEU A 11 -7.62 0.96 -9.25
CA LEU A 11 -9.03 1.25 -8.91
C LEU A 11 -9.97 0.26 -9.59
N ARG A 12 -9.76 -0.05 -10.86
CA ARG A 12 -10.55 -1.06 -11.58
C ARG A 12 -10.41 -2.45 -10.97
N ALA A 13 -9.19 -2.85 -10.62
CA ALA A 13 -8.96 -4.13 -9.97
C ALA A 13 -9.69 -4.18 -8.62
N LEU A 14 -9.62 -3.10 -7.83
CA LEU A 14 -10.33 -3.00 -6.57
C LEU A 14 -11.85 -3.00 -6.80
N GLU A 15 -12.41 -2.29 -7.78
CA GLU A 15 -13.85 -2.29 -8.06
C GLU A 15 -14.38 -3.66 -8.49
N SER A 16 -13.53 -4.48 -9.12
CA SER A 16 -13.88 -5.84 -9.53
C SER A 16 -14.04 -6.81 -8.33
N ILE A 17 -13.42 -6.49 -7.20
CA ILE A 17 -13.61 -7.18 -5.92
C ILE A 17 -14.65 -6.38 -5.10
N ASN A 18 -15.48 -7.04 -4.28
CA ASN A 18 -16.58 -6.41 -3.57
C ASN A 18 -16.08 -5.44 -2.45
N ILE A 19 -15.55 -4.27 -2.83
CA ILE A 19 -14.89 -3.27 -1.95
C ILE A 19 -15.76 -2.92 -0.76
N LYS A 20 -17.09 -2.89 -0.93
CA LYS A 20 -18.01 -2.52 0.16
C LYS A 20 -17.89 -3.40 1.40
N ARG A 21 -17.29 -4.59 1.28
CA ARG A 21 -17.03 -5.51 2.39
C ARG A 21 -15.57 -5.54 2.84
N LEU A 22 -14.68 -4.83 2.14
CA LEU A 22 -13.24 -4.78 2.41
C LEU A 22 -12.91 -3.52 3.19
N LYS A 23 -12.10 -3.66 4.24
CA LYS A 23 -11.48 -2.51 4.90
C LYS A 23 -10.14 -2.23 4.23
N ILE A 24 -10.10 -1.21 3.38
CA ILE A 24 -8.88 -0.83 2.66
C ILE A 24 -8.19 0.34 3.37
N ARG A 25 -6.88 0.22 3.52
CA ARG A 25 -5.99 1.23 4.11
C ARG A 25 -4.85 1.53 3.16
N PHE A 26 -4.69 2.79 2.78
CA PHE A 26 -3.62 3.26 1.92
C PHE A 26 -2.63 4.10 2.71
N MET A 27 -1.35 3.74 2.64
CA MET A 27 -0.25 4.61 3.06
C MET A 27 0.44 5.15 1.82
N VAL A 28 0.50 6.47 1.71
CA VAL A 28 1.04 7.16 0.54
C VAL A 28 2.12 8.12 0.96
N SER A 29 3.20 8.19 0.19
CA SER A 29 4.33 9.05 0.51
C SER A 29 3.95 10.52 0.46
N MET A 30 4.54 11.32 1.34
CA MET A 30 4.45 12.78 1.28
C MET A 30 4.95 13.30 -0.09
N GLY A 31 4.24 14.25 -0.69
CA GLY A 31 4.53 14.77 -2.04
C GLY A 31 3.79 14.09 -3.20
N MET A 32 2.91 13.11 -2.93
CA MET A 32 1.91 12.68 -3.90
C MET A 32 0.91 13.81 -4.21
N SER A 33 0.35 13.80 -5.43
CA SER A 33 -0.64 14.82 -5.82
C SER A 33 -1.94 14.67 -5.02
N GLU A 34 -2.61 15.79 -4.78
CA GLU A 34 -3.91 15.83 -4.10
C GLU A 34 -4.95 14.95 -4.83
N TYR A 35 -4.86 14.87 -6.16
CA TYR A 35 -5.71 13.99 -6.98
C TYR A 35 -5.62 12.51 -6.55
N VAL A 36 -4.42 11.99 -6.29
CA VAL A 36 -4.24 10.60 -5.83
C VAL A 36 -4.87 10.41 -4.45
N TYR A 37 -4.64 11.35 -3.53
CA TYR A 37 -5.20 11.29 -2.18
C TYR A 37 -6.73 11.28 -2.19
N VAL A 38 -7.36 12.22 -2.92
CA VAL A 38 -8.81 12.31 -3.05
C VAL A 38 -9.39 11.07 -3.70
N THR A 39 -8.72 10.52 -4.70
CA THR A 39 -9.21 9.34 -5.43
C THR A 39 -9.18 8.09 -4.57
N LEU A 40 -8.09 7.83 -3.85
CA LEU A 40 -7.99 6.69 -2.92
C LEU A 40 -8.95 6.84 -1.73
N GLY A 41 -9.17 8.07 -1.25
CA GLY A 41 -10.09 8.37 -0.15
C GLY A 41 -11.55 8.00 -0.42
N LYS A 42 -11.93 7.82 -1.69
CA LYS A 42 -13.28 7.36 -2.07
C LYS A 42 -13.53 5.88 -1.74
N ILE A 43 -12.47 5.09 -1.59
CA ILE A 43 -12.55 3.62 -1.46
C ILE A 43 -11.86 3.06 -0.21
N GLY A 44 -11.15 3.89 0.55
CA GLY A 44 -10.49 3.45 1.78
C GLY A 44 -9.95 4.59 2.63
N GLU A 45 -9.45 4.24 3.83
CA GLU A 45 -8.76 5.18 4.71
C GLU A 45 -7.37 5.49 4.11
N VAL A 46 -6.99 6.77 4.00
CA VAL A 46 -5.69 7.18 3.45
C VAL A 46 -4.90 7.92 4.52
N LYS A 47 -3.63 7.51 4.72
CA LYS A 47 -2.66 8.23 5.57
C LYS A 47 -1.43 8.62 4.75
N LEU A 48 -1.00 9.87 4.94
CA LEU A 48 0.29 10.32 4.44
C LEU A 48 1.39 9.77 5.35
N LYS A 49 2.51 9.41 4.72
CA LYS A 49 3.73 8.96 5.39
C LYS A 49 4.96 9.67 4.86
N SER A 50 5.69 10.33 5.75
CA SER A 50 6.95 11.05 5.50
C SER A 50 8.11 10.11 5.16
N LYS A 51 8.12 8.91 5.75
CA LYS A 51 9.09 7.84 5.44
C LYS A 51 8.42 6.49 5.31
N MET A 52 8.68 5.82 4.19
CA MET A 52 8.39 4.41 3.99
C MET A 52 9.64 3.76 3.39
N PHE A 53 10.09 2.63 3.92
CA PHE A 53 11.25 1.88 3.42
C PHE A 53 10.96 1.06 2.15
N GLY A 54 9.75 1.21 1.61
CA GLY A 54 9.23 0.48 0.46
C GLY A 54 7.72 0.61 0.38
N GLY A 55 7.12 -0.03 -0.63
CA GLY A 55 5.69 -0.24 -0.75
C GLY A 55 5.33 -1.71 -0.51
N GLY A 56 4.04 -2.01 -0.57
CA GLY A 56 3.58 -3.38 -0.51
C GLY A 56 2.07 -3.49 -0.39
N VAL A 57 1.59 -4.72 -0.51
CA VAL A 57 0.20 -5.09 -0.31
C VAL A 57 0.17 -6.28 0.63
N ILE A 58 -0.68 -6.22 1.64
CA ILE A 58 -0.91 -7.31 2.59
C ILE A 58 -2.41 -7.59 2.61
N THR A 59 -2.76 -8.86 2.55
CA THR A 59 -4.14 -9.33 2.61
C THR A 59 -4.37 -10.14 3.89
N ASP A 60 -5.62 -10.27 4.30
CA ASP A 60 -5.98 -11.13 5.43
C ASP A 60 -5.86 -12.64 5.10
N SER A 61 -5.68 -13.01 3.82
CA SER A 61 -5.41 -14.39 3.39
C SER A 61 -4.01 -14.90 3.78
N GLY A 62 -3.16 -14.04 4.36
CA GLY A 62 -1.79 -14.42 4.74
C GLY A 62 -0.79 -14.28 3.60
N GLU A 63 -1.13 -13.54 2.55
CA GLU A 63 -0.22 -13.22 1.45
C GLU A 63 0.34 -11.81 1.62
N VAL A 64 1.60 -11.65 1.26
CA VAL A 64 2.28 -10.36 1.24
C VAL A 64 3.02 -10.20 -0.07
N MET A 65 2.93 -8.99 -0.62
CA MET A 65 3.85 -8.51 -1.64
C MET A 65 4.58 -7.28 -1.10
N LEU A 66 5.91 -7.34 -1.04
CA LEU A 66 6.78 -6.23 -0.67
C LEU A 66 7.44 -5.68 -1.91
N VAL A 67 7.51 -4.37 -2.05
CA VAL A 67 8.19 -3.68 -3.14
C VAL A 67 9.22 -2.76 -2.55
N VAL A 68 10.49 -3.04 -2.79
CA VAL A 68 11.62 -2.28 -2.23
C VAL A 68 12.44 -1.73 -3.38
N GLY A 69 12.73 -0.42 -3.33
CA GLY A 69 13.69 0.21 -4.22
C GLY A 69 15.05 0.27 -3.53
N ASP A 70 16.12 -0.02 -4.26
CA ASP A 70 17.48 0.27 -3.79
C ASP A 70 17.87 1.75 -4.04
N GLU A 71 19.04 2.17 -3.56
CA GLU A 71 19.53 3.54 -3.75
C GLU A 71 19.81 3.90 -5.23
N LYS A 72 19.90 2.89 -6.10
CA LYS A 72 20.09 3.06 -7.55
C LYS A 72 18.76 3.13 -8.30
N GLY A 73 17.64 2.94 -7.61
CA GLY A 73 16.30 2.94 -8.17
C GLY A 73 15.88 1.60 -8.79
N GLU A 74 16.64 0.52 -8.58
CA GLU A 74 16.23 -0.82 -8.96
C GLU A 74 15.12 -1.31 -8.04
N ILE A 75 14.00 -1.74 -8.64
CA ILE A 75 12.81 -2.17 -7.91
C ILE A 75 12.86 -3.69 -7.78
N THR A 76 12.88 -4.18 -6.54
CA THR A 76 12.70 -5.60 -6.23
C THR A 76 11.32 -5.81 -5.62
N ALA A 77 10.58 -6.79 -6.15
CA ALA A 77 9.32 -7.25 -5.59
C ALA A 77 9.50 -8.65 -4.99
N ILE A 78 9.03 -8.84 -3.76
CA ILE A 78 9.04 -10.11 -3.05
C ILE A 78 7.60 -10.47 -2.74
N TRP A 79 7.12 -11.61 -3.25
CA TRP A 79 5.83 -12.18 -2.87
C TRP A 79 6.04 -13.42 -2.00
N SER A 80 5.19 -13.59 -1.00
CA SER A 80 5.20 -14.78 -0.13
C SER A 80 3.84 -15.01 0.53
N ASP A 81 3.52 -16.29 0.71
CA ASP A 81 2.41 -16.82 1.52
C ASP A 81 2.92 -17.49 2.82
N HIS A 82 4.22 -17.41 3.11
CA HIS A 82 4.80 -18.02 4.29
C HIS A 82 4.27 -17.31 5.56
N PRO A 83 3.63 -18.04 6.50
CA PRO A 83 2.91 -17.42 7.62
C PRO A 83 3.75 -16.45 8.45
N GLY A 84 5.01 -16.79 8.71
CA GLY A 84 5.92 -15.94 9.47
C GLY A 84 6.29 -14.63 8.76
N LEU A 85 6.44 -14.66 7.43
CA LEU A 85 6.80 -13.46 6.66
C LEU A 85 5.59 -12.55 6.48
N ALA A 86 4.43 -13.14 6.18
CA ALA A 86 3.17 -12.42 6.12
C ALA A 86 2.81 -11.75 7.45
N TRP A 87 3.01 -12.46 8.57
CA TRP A 87 2.82 -11.90 9.91
C TRP A 87 3.78 -10.75 10.21
N LEU A 88 5.06 -10.93 9.92
CA LEU A 88 6.08 -9.89 10.13
C LEU A 88 5.75 -8.61 9.34
N ALA A 89 5.39 -8.76 8.06
CA ALA A 89 5.00 -7.64 7.24
C ALA A 89 3.71 -6.97 7.77
N LYS A 90 2.69 -7.77 8.12
CA LYS A 90 1.45 -7.26 8.71
C LYS A 90 1.72 -6.44 9.97
N ASP A 91 2.59 -6.90 10.85
CA ASP A 91 2.93 -6.16 12.07
C ASP A 91 3.67 -4.85 11.75
N TYR A 92 4.65 -4.90 10.86
CA TYR A 92 5.39 -3.71 10.40
C TYR A 92 4.47 -2.63 9.81
N PHE A 93 3.61 -2.97 8.84
CA PHE A 93 2.73 -1.97 8.24
C PHE A 93 1.61 -1.52 9.19
N ASN A 94 1.18 -2.36 10.15
CA ASN A 94 0.27 -1.92 11.21
C ASN A 94 0.94 -0.96 12.20
N TYR A 95 2.22 -1.18 12.52
CA TYR A 95 3.02 -0.25 13.30
C TYR A 95 3.07 1.10 12.59
N LEU A 96 3.49 1.13 11.32
CA LEU A 96 3.53 2.34 10.51
C LEU A 96 2.16 3.02 10.44
N TRP A 97 1.07 2.26 10.28
CA TRP A 97 -0.28 2.80 10.24
C TRP A 97 -0.67 3.52 11.52
N LYS A 98 -0.27 3.00 12.69
CA LYS A 98 -0.61 3.56 14.00
C LYS A 98 0.30 4.72 14.39
N GLU A 99 1.53 4.74 13.90
CA GLU A 99 2.50 5.79 14.17
C GLU A 99 1.92 7.15 13.74
N PRO A 100 1.86 8.15 14.63
CA PRO A 100 1.46 9.50 14.26
C PRO A 100 2.55 10.15 13.40
N GLU A 101 2.15 10.92 12.39
CA GLU A 101 3.06 11.84 11.71
C GLU A 101 3.23 13.07 12.62
N TYR A 102 4.46 13.41 13.01
CA TYR A 102 4.78 14.62 13.77
C TYR A 102 5.29 15.72 12.83
#